data_AF-A0A845S4K7-F1
#
_entry.id   AF-A0A845S4K7-F1
#
_cell.length_a   1.000
_cell.length_b   1.000
_cell.length_c   1.000
_cell.angle_alpha   90.00
_cell.angle_beta   90.00
_cell.angle_gamma   90.00
#
_symmetry.space_group_name_H-M   'P 1'
#
loop_
_entity.id
_entity.type
_entity.pdbx_description
1 polymer ?
#
loop_
_entity_poly.entity_id
_entity_poly.type
_entity_poly.pdbx_seq_one_letter_code
_entity_poly.pdbx_strand_id
1 'polypeptide(L)' 'MKKKAHILQVKEQDGYQYIELPDSLIKKMGWKIGDTIDWQDNKDGTWSLLKVATPSKSKKNKI' A
#
# COMPACT_ATOMS: atom_id res chain seq x y z
N MET A 1 0.84 -22.80 4.37
CA MET A 1 1.60 -21.53 4.37
C MET A 1 1.11 -20.67 5.53
N LYS A 2 1.95 -20.31 6.51
CA LYS A 2 1.52 -19.45 7.62
C LYS A 2 1.34 -18.00 7.12
N LYS A 3 0.11 -17.49 7.09
CA LYS A 3 -0.15 -16.06 6.88
C LYS A 3 0.47 -15.29 8.04
N LYS A 4 1.49 -14.46 7.76
CA LYS A 4 2.08 -13.58 8.78
C LYS A 4 1.22 -12.32 8.87
N ALA A 5 0.39 -12.24 9.89
CA ALA A 5 -0.31 -11.01 10.25
C ALA A 5 0.62 -10.09 11.04
N HIS A 6 0.53 -8.78 10.80
CA HIS A 6 1.20 -7.76 11.61
C HIS A 6 0.13 -6.86 12.20
N ILE A 7 0.23 -6.57 13.48
CA ILE A 7 -0.65 -5.62 14.18
C ILE A 7 0.15 -4.35 14.36
N LEU A 8 -0.38 -3.24 13.85
CA LEU A 8 0.23 -1.91 13.96
C LEU A 8 -0.71 -1.03 14.76
N GLN A 9 -0.15 -0.14 15.56
CA GLN A 9 -0.93 0.87 16.27
C GLN A 9 -1.22 2.04 15.34
N VAL A 10 -2.47 2.49 15.35
CA VAL A 10 -2.87 3.74 14.69
C VAL A 10 -2.40 4.89 15.58
N LYS A 11 -1.68 5.83 14.98
CA LYS A 11 -1.26 7.07 15.60
C LYS A 11 -2.12 8.21 15.08
N GLU A 12 -2.25 9.25 15.88
CA GLU A 12 -2.95 10.47 15.50
C GLU A 12 -2.00 11.66 15.68
N GLN A 13 -1.91 12.50 14.66
CA GLN A 13 -1.15 13.74 14.72
C GLN A 13 -1.93 14.81 13.96
N ASP A 14 -2.13 15.97 14.61
CA ASP A 14 -2.81 17.13 14.02
C ASP A 14 -4.23 16.82 13.49
N GLY A 15 -4.94 15.88 14.12
CA GLY A 15 -6.27 15.43 13.71
C GLY A 15 -6.28 14.43 12.54
N TYR A 16 -5.11 14.01 12.07
CA TYR A 16 -4.96 12.97 11.04
C TYR A 16 -4.50 11.66 11.66
N GLN A 17 -5.20 10.58 11.34
CA GLN A 17 -4.82 9.23 11.73
C GLN A 17 -3.95 8.58 10.68
N TYR A 18 -2.86 7.96 11.12
CA TYR A 18 -1.91 7.28 10.24
C TYR A 18 -1.34 6.04 10.92
N ILE A 19 -0.80 5.14 10.09
CA ILE A 19 -0.08 3.96 10.53
C ILE A 19 1.36 4.02 10.01
N GLU A 20 2.31 3.67 10.86
CA GLU A 20 3.71 3.54 10.47
C GLU A 20 3.98 2.10 10.02
N LEU A 21 4.29 1.94 8.73
CA LEU A 21 4.67 0.64 8.17
C LEU A 21 6.17 0.44 8.41
N PRO A 22 6.60 -0.62 9.13
CA PRO A 22 8.02 -0.89 9.34
C PRO A 22 8.76 -1.12 8.03
N ASP A 23 10.02 -0.69 7.93
CA ASP A 23 10.87 -0.89 6.74
C ASP A 23 10.91 -2.34 6.24
N SER A 24 10.88 -3.29 7.18
CA SER A 24 10.86 -4.71 6.85
C SER A 24 9.60 -5.14 6.09
N LEU A 25 8.46 -4.50 6.35
CA LEU A 25 7.19 -4.75 5.68
C LEU A 25 7.17 -4.05 4.32
N ILE A 26 7.58 -2.79 4.27
CA ILE A 26 7.72 -2.01 3.02
C ILE A 26 8.61 -2.77 2.02
N LYS A 27 9.78 -3.26 2.45
CA LYS A 27 10.69 -4.07 1.63
C LYS A 27 10.06 -5.38 1.15
N LYS A 28 9.32 -6.09 2.01
CA LYS A 28 8.62 -7.33 1.64
C LYS A 28 7.52 -7.10 0.61
N MET A 29 6.82 -5.97 0.70
CA MET A 29 5.78 -5.57 -0.26
C MET A 29 6.36 -4.96 -1.54
N GLY A 30 7.68 -4.69 -1.57
CA GLY A 30 8.34 -4.04 -2.70
C GLY A 30 7.90 -2.60 -2.91
N TRP A 31 7.43 -1.93 -1.84
CA TRP A 31 7.05 -0.52 -1.87
C TRP A 31 8.27 0.35 -1.65
N LYS A 32 8.27 1.54 -2.25
CA LYS A 32 9.28 2.57 -2.04
C LYS A 32 8.58 3.90 -1.78
N ILE A 33 9.24 4.79 -1.07
CA ILE A 33 8.78 6.16 -0.89
C ILE A 33 8.62 6.79 -2.29
N GLY A 34 7.44 7.35 -2.55
CA GLY A 34 7.06 7.88 -3.87
C GLY A 34 6.23 6.94 -4.74
N ASP A 35 6.06 5.67 -4.37
CA ASP A 35 5.11 4.78 -5.03
C ASP A 35 3.66 5.23 -4.76
N THR A 36 2.80 5.17 -5.78
CA THR A 36 1.36 5.41 -5.62
C THR A 36 0.68 4.14 -5.11
N ILE A 37 -0.09 4.28 -4.03
CA ILE A 37 -0.89 3.20 -3.46
C ILE A 37 -2.36 3.53 -3.68
N ASP A 38 -3.10 2.56 -4.20
CA ASP A 38 -4.55 2.62 -4.33
C ASP A 38 -5.18 2.07 -3.05
N TRP A 39 -6.07 2.86 -2.46
CA TRP A 39 -6.80 2.53 -1.25
C TRP A 39 -8.23 2.19 -1.63
N GLN A 40 -8.57 0.90 -1.60
CA GLN A 40 -9.89 0.42 -1.94
C GLN A 40 -10.67 0.11 -0.67
N ASP A 41 -11.80 0.81 -0.49
CA ASP A 41 -12.76 0.50 0.57
C ASP A 41 -13.61 -0.72 0.14
N ASN A 42 -13.51 -1.81 0.91
CA ASN A 42 -14.27 -3.04 0.65
C ASN A 42 -15.72 -2.96 1.13
N LYS A 43 -16.12 -1.85 1.80
CA LYS A 43 -17.46 -1.60 2.35
C LYS A 43 -17.92 -2.61 3.41
N ASP A 44 -16.99 -3.36 3.99
CA ASP A 44 -17.21 -4.31 5.09
C ASP A 44 -16.47 -3.87 6.36
N GLY A 45 -15.97 -2.63 6.39
CA GLY A 45 -15.11 -2.11 7.44
C GLY A 45 -13.63 -2.46 7.27
N THR A 46 -13.25 -3.10 6.15
CA THR A 46 -11.86 -3.39 5.79
C THR A 46 -11.43 -2.62 4.53
N TRP A 47 -10.14 -2.33 4.45
CA TRP A 47 -9.54 -1.60 3.33
C TRP A 47 -8.43 -2.44 2.71
N SER A 48 -8.38 -2.42 1.38
CA SER A 48 -7.35 -3.10 0.58
C SER A 48 -6.38 -2.07 0.03
N LEU A 49 -5.09 -2.20 0.37
CA LEU A 49 -4.03 -1.33 -0.16
C LEU A 49 -3.29 -2.06 -1.29
N LEU A 50 -3.35 -1.50 -2.49
CA LEU A 50 -2.77 -2.08 -3.69
C LEU A 50 -1.68 -1.17 -4.25
N LYS A 51 -0.53 -1.74 -4.58
CA LYS A 51 0.50 -0.98 -5.29
C LYS A 51 0.01 -0.69 -6.71
N VAL A 52 -0.14 0.59 -7.03
CA VAL A 52 -0.35 0.98 -8.43
C VAL A 52 0.98 0.84 -9.13
N ALA A 53 1.08 -0.09 -10.08
CA ALA A 53 2.19 -0.07 -11.00
C ALA A 53 2.13 1.26 -11.74
N THR A 54 3.09 2.16 -11.48
CA THR A 54 3.30 3.32 -12.34
C THR A 54 3.29 2.81 -13.78
N PRO A 55 2.53 3.38 -14.71
CA PRO A 55 2.59 2.99 -16.10
C PRO A 55 3.99 3.34 -16.61
N SER A 56 4.94 2.43 -16.47
CA SER A 56 6.16 2.45 -17.25
C SER A 56 5.67 2.28 -18.68
N LYS A 57 5.63 3.39 -19.40
CA LYS A 57 5.22 3.54 -20.80
C LYS A 57 5.21 2.19 -21.55
N SER A 58 4.09 1.47 -21.50
CA SER A 58 3.95 0.24 -22.26
C SER A 58 3.84 0.69 -23.71
N LYS A 59 4.87 0.35 -24.49
CA LYS A 59 4.99 0.57 -25.93
C LYS A 59 3.61 0.53 -26.59
N LYS A 60 3.18 1.66 -27.16
CA LYS A 60 2.12 1.68 -28.17
C LYS A 60 2.65 0.93 -29.39
N ASN A 61 2.46 -0.38 -29.43
CA ASN A 61 2.50 -1.11 -30.70
C ASN A 61 1.26 -0.65 -31.47
N LYS A 62 1.47 0.24 -32.44
CA LYS A 62 0.48 0.56 -33.47
C LYS A 62 0.91 -0.20 -34.72
N ILE A 63 0.21 -1.30 -34.97
CA ILE A 63 0.22 -2.05 -36.24
C ILE A 63 -0.60 -1.24 -37.25
#